data_AF-A0A961XZT2-F1
#
_entry.id   AF-A0A961XZT2-F1
#
_cell.length_a   1.000
_cell.length_b   1.000
_cell.length_c   1.000
_cell.angle_alpha   90.00
_cell.angle_beta   90.00
_cell.angle_gamma   90.00
#
_symmetry.space_group_name_H-M   'P 1'
#
loop_
_entity.id
_entity.type
_entity.pdbx_description
1 polymer ?
#
loop_
_entity_poly.entity_id
_entity_poly.type
_entity_poly.pdbx_seq_one_letter_code
_entity_poly.pdbx_strand_id
1 'polypeptide(L)' 'MFSRQRDASKVCLVHLVERLKSRGFVLLDTQFTTEHLKTFGAIDVPRIKYERLLAEAVQGNASFFP' A
#
# COMPACT_ATOMS: atom_id res chain seq x y z
N MET A 1 6.97 9.11 1.86
CA MET A 1 7.21 9.57 0.47
C MET A 1 7.53 11.07 0.49
N PHE A 2 8.27 11.59 -0.50
CA PHE A 2 8.54 13.03 -0.66
C PHE A 2 8.21 13.46 -2.10
N SER A 3 8.08 14.77 -2.33
CA SER A 3 7.90 15.32 -3.68
C SER A 3 8.62 16.66 -3.81
N ARG A 4 9.25 16.90 -4.97
CA ARG A 4 9.87 18.20 -5.32
C ARG A 4 9.06 18.98 -6.36
N GLN A 5 8.05 18.35 -6.96
CA GLN A 5 7.13 18.95 -7.92
C GLN A 5 5.69 18.61 -7.54
N ARG A 6 4.74 19.37 -8.09
CA ARG A 6 3.32 19.13 -7.85
C ARG A 6 2.95 17.71 -8.29
N ASP A 7 2.18 17.02 -7.46
CA ASP A 7 1.56 15.70 -7.74
C ASP A 7 2.49 14.51 -8.00
N ALA A 8 3.81 14.67 -8.06
CA ALA A 8 4.73 13.58 -8.38
C ALA A 8 4.65 12.40 -7.39
N SER A 9 4.51 12.66 -6.07
CA SER A 9 4.31 11.59 -5.09
C SER A 9 2.97 10.87 -5.25
N LYS A 10 1.93 11.53 -5.76
CA LYS A 10 0.61 10.93 -6.00
C LYS A 10 0.66 9.98 -7.20
N VAL A 11 1.25 10.44 -8.29
CA VAL A 11 1.48 9.63 -9.50
C VAL A 11 2.32 8.40 -9.15
N CYS A 12 3.38 8.59 -8.35
CA CYS A 12 4.19 7.48 -7.84
C CYS A 12 3.35 6.47 -7.04
N LEU A 13 2.47 6.93 -6.15
CA LEU A 13 1.61 6.05 -5.36
C LEU A 13 0.61 5.27 -6.22
N VAL A 14 0.00 5.92 -7.22
CA VAL A 14 -0.91 5.26 -8.17
C VAL A 14 -0.18 4.13 -8.91
N HIS A 15 0.97 4.42 -9.52
CA HIS A 15 1.74 3.40 -10.23
C HIS A 15 2.28 2.30 -9.31
N LEU A 16 2.66 2.63 -8.08
CA LEU A 16 3.03 1.63 -7.08
C LEU A 16 1.87 0.66 -6.83
N VAL A 17 0.66 1.17 -6.57
CA VAL A 17 -0.52 0.33 -6.32
C VAL A 17 -0.88 -0.52 -7.53
N GLU A 18 -0.84 0.04 -8.74
CA GLU A 18 -1.05 -0.72 -9.99
C GLU A 18 -0.04 -1.86 -10.13
N ARG A 19 1.25 -1.57 -9.90
CA ARG A 19 2.31 -2.58 -9.95
C ARG A 19 2.08 -3.68 -8.92
N LEU A 20 1.81 -3.32 -7.66
CA LEU A 20 1.55 -4.28 -6.58
C LEU A 20 0.39 -5.21 -6.93
N LYS A 21 -0.74 -4.67 -7.41
CA LYS A 21 -1.90 -5.45 -7.85
C LYS A 21 -1.55 -6.40 -9.00
N SER A 22 -0.88 -5.91 -10.03
CA SER A 22 -0.49 -6.73 -11.19
C SER A 22 0.46 -7.89 -10.85
N ARG A 23 1.08 -7.84 -9.66
CA ARG A 23 2.09 -8.78 -9.20
C ARG A 23 1.63 -9.65 -8.02
N GLY A 24 0.36 -9.62 -7.67
CA GLY A 24 -0.23 -10.48 -6.64
C GLY A 24 -0.05 -9.99 -5.20
N PHE A 25 0.43 -8.76 -4.98
CA PHE A 25 0.47 -8.19 -3.63
C PHE A 25 -0.92 -7.79 -3.16
N VAL A 26 -1.27 -8.19 -1.94
CA VAL A 26 -2.62 -8.00 -1.37
C VAL A 26 -2.66 -6.99 -0.21
N LEU A 27 -1.49 -6.59 0.31
CA LEU A 27 -1.38 -5.66 1.44
C LEU A 27 -0.30 -4.60 1.17
N LEU A 28 -0.66 -3.33 1.33
CA LEU A 28 0.25 -2.19 1.36
C LEU A 28 0.06 -1.49 2.71
N ASP A 29 1.07 -1.56 3.56
CA ASP A 29 1.05 -0.99 4.91
C ASP A 29 1.72 0.39 4.94
N THR A 30 1.06 1.37 5.55
CA THR A 30 1.57 2.73 5.75
C THR A 30 1.97 3.02 7.19
N GLN A 31 1.97 2.01 8.07
CA GLN A 31 2.26 2.03 9.50
C GLN A 31 1.33 2.93 10.34
N PHE A 32 1.29 4.22 10.03
CA PHE A 32 0.41 5.21 10.64
C PHE A 32 -0.40 5.93 9.56
N THR A 33 -1.71 5.98 9.75
CA THR A 33 -2.58 6.74 8.86
C THR A 33 -2.43 8.23 9.13
N THR A 34 -2.50 9.03 8.07
CA THR A 34 -2.60 10.50 8.14
C THR A 34 -3.79 10.95 7.31
N GLU A 35 -4.31 12.15 7.55
CA GLU A 35 -5.40 12.70 6.73
C GLU A 35 -5.03 12.74 5.24
N HIS A 36 -3.76 13.02 4.92
CA HIS A 36 -3.26 12.94 3.54
C HIS A 36 -3.40 11.53 2.95
N LEU A 37 -3.03 10.49 3.70
CA LEU A 37 -3.13 9.10 3.24
C LEU A 37 -4.58 8.64 3.09
N LYS A 38 -5.50 9.11 3.94
CA LYS A 38 -6.94 8.81 3.81
C LYS A 38 -7.51 9.31 2.49
N THR A 39 -7.02 10.44 1.95
CA THR A 39 -7.44 10.91 0.62
C THR A 39 -7.05 9.96 -0.52
N PHE A 40 -6.09 9.06 -0.29
CA PHE A 40 -5.70 7.99 -1.23
C PHE A 40 -6.36 6.65 -0.92
N GLY A 41 -7.30 6.60 0.02
CA GLY A 41 -8.01 5.37 0.40
C GLY A 41 -7.32 4.53 1.48
N ALA A 42 -6.31 5.07 2.18
CA ALA A 42 -5.79 4.41 3.37
C ALA A 42 -6.87 4.34 4.47
N ILE A 43 -6.94 3.20 5.17
CA ILE A 43 -7.89 2.96 6.24
C ILE A 43 -7.17 2.49 7.49
N ASP A 44 -7.69 2.90 8.64
CA ASP A 44 -7.27 2.33 9.91
C ASP A 44 -7.88 0.95 10.09
N VAL A 45 -7.08 0.01 10.58
CA VAL A 45 -7.51 -1.36 10.90
C VAL A 45 -7.13 -1.70 12.33
N PRO A 46 -8.00 -2.38 13.11
CA PRO A 46 -7.61 -2.91 14.40
C PRO A 46 -6.41 -3.86 14.26
N ARG A 47 -5.50 -3.85 15.23
CA ARG A 47 -4.27 -4.66 15.22
C ARG A 47 -4.54 -6.14 14.89
N ILE A 48 -5.54 -6.74 15.53
CA ILE A 48 -5.91 -8.15 15.30
C ILE A 48 -6.33 -8.39 13.84
N LYS A 49 -7.00 -7.42 13.20
CA LYS A 49 -7.36 -7.50 11.79
C LYS A 49 -6.14 -7.35 10.89
N TYR A 50 -5.25 -6.41 11.21
CA TYR A 50 -3.98 -6.24 10.50
C TYR A 50 -3.13 -7.52 10.55
N GLU A 51 -2.96 -8.14 11.72
CA GLU A 51 -2.17 -9.36 11.88
C GLU A 51 -2.70 -10.52 11.01
N ARG A 52 -4.03 -10.62 10.83
CA ARG A 52 -4.65 -11.58 9.91
C ARG A 52 -4.35 -11.26 8.44
N LEU A 53 -4.52 -9.99 8.03
CA LEU A 53 -4.21 -9.53 6.68
C LEU A 53 -2.73 -9.76 6.34
N LEU A 54 -1.84 -9.49 7.30
CA LEU A 54 -0.40 -9.68 7.15
C LEU A 54 -0.05 -11.17 7.03
N ALA A 55 -0.63 -12.02 7.86
CA ALA A 55 -0.41 -13.47 7.77
C ALA A 55 -0.83 -14.01 6.40
N GLU A 56 -1.97 -13.57 5.87
CA GLU A 56 -2.42 -13.92 4.51
C GLU A 56 -1.45 -13.40 3.44
N ALA A 57 -1.05 -12.13 3.52
CA ALA A 57 -0.16 -11.51 2.55
C ALA A 57 1.22 -12.17 2.49
N VAL A 58 1.75 -12.62 3.63
CA VAL A 58 3.06 -13.29 3.73
C VAL A 58 3.04 -14.72 3.16
N GLN A 59 1.90 -15.40 3.23
CA GLN A 59 1.72 -16.75 2.67
C GLN A 59 1.37 -16.72 1.17
N GLY A 60 0.97 -15.57 0.63
CA GLY A 60 0.57 -15.41 -0.76
C GLY A 60 1.73 -15.52 -1.77
N ASN A 61 1.38 -15.77 -3.02
CA ASN A 61 2.32 -15.74 -4.14
C ASN A 61 2.33 -14.34 -4.78
N ALA A 62 3.40 -13.59 -4.56
CA ALA A 62 3.64 -12.30 -5.21
C ALA A 62 5.07 -12.23 -5.77
N SER A 63 5.27 -11.48 -6.86
CA SER A 63 6.60 -11.34 -7.48
C SER A 63 7.05 -9.88 -7.55
N PHE A 64 8.23 -9.58 -6.99
CA PHE A 64 8.85 -8.27 -7.12
C PHE A 64 9.45 -8.03 -8.51
N PHE A 65 9.94 -9.10 -9.15
CA PHE A 65 10.70 -9.02 -10.39
C PHE A 65 9.78 -9.03 -11.62
N PRO A 66 10.23 -8.46 -12.76
CA PRO A 66 9.52 -8.47 -14.03
C PRO A 66 9.08 -9.85 -14.49
#